data_AF-A0A520UXI5-F1
#
_entry.id   AF-A0A520UXI5-F1
#
_cell.length_a   1.000
_cell.length_b   1.000
_cell.length_c   1.000
_cell.angle_alpha   90.00
_cell.angle_beta   90.00
_cell.angle_gamma   90.00
#
_symmetry.space_group_name_H-M   'P 1'
#
loop_
_entity.id
_entity.type
_entity.pdbx_description
1 polymer ?
#
loop_
_entity_poly.entity_id
_entity_poly.type
_entity_poly.pdbx_seq_one_letter_code
_entity_poly.pdbx_strand_id
1 'polypeptide(L)'
;MTEGEDTPTTVSDTIEEAYRAQIGAAIEKEAQRRVAESHDPEEIARLETLSVVDLFESDDSDLVPALMARLGPVRAALDGHGGGLVVTQASIEVLKSGSRALSLILDLDGACVSCGAAPGTLKGIQDDLLIDSEIVAVRFTSTMLEWFDELQRDFVLKHGGVVFV
;
A
#
# COMPACT_ATOMS: atom_id res chain seq x y z
N MET A 1 18.67 51.45 8.25
CA MET A 1 18.56 50.61 9.46
C MET A 1 17.92 49.32 9.00
N THR A 2 18.73 48.26 8.90
CA THR A 2 18.33 46.92 8.43
C THR A 2 18.10 46.06 9.67
N GLU A 3 16.85 45.92 10.06
CA GLU A 3 16.36 44.86 10.96
C GLU A 3 15.65 43.90 10.00
N GLY A 4 16.09 42.67 9.77
CA GLY A 4 16.46 41.64 10.73
C GLY A 4 15.60 40.43 10.34
N GLU A 5 16.01 39.71 9.29
CA GLU A 5 15.40 38.44 8.89
C GLU A 5 15.60 37.43 10.03
N ASP A 6 14.56 37.24 10.83
CA ASP A 6 14.47 36.14 11.78
C ASP A 6 14.07 34.89 10.98
N THR A 7 15.05 34.08 10.57
CA THR A 7 14.83 32.76 9.97
C THR A 7 15.24 31.67 10.98
N PRO A 8 14.34 31.18 11.84
CA PRO A 8 14.54 29.95 12.57
C PRO A 8 13.81 28.81 11.84
N THR A 9 14.40 28.26 10.77
CA THR A 9 13.76 27.17 9.97
C THR A 9 14.69 26.00 9.66
N THR A 10 15.83 25.85 10.35
CA THR A 10 16.84 24.85 9.92
C THR A 10 17.23 23.82 10.96
N VAL A 11 16.98 24.06 12.25
CA VAL A 11 17.40 23.11 13.31
C VAL A 11 16.22 22.25 13.80
N SER A 12 15.02 22.85 13.97
CA SER A 12 13.81 22.10 14.38
C SER A 12 13.42 21.06 13.32
N ASP A 13 13.34 21.49 12.06
CA ASP A 13 12.98 20.65 10.92
C ASP A 13 13.94 19.45 10.75
N THR A 14 15.22 19.62 11.09
CA THR A 14 16.19 18.52 11.03
C THR A 14 16.00 17.48 12.14
N ILE A 15 15.54 17.90 13.32
CA ILE A 15 15.25 16.97 14.43
C ILE A 15 13.92 16.25 14.20
N GLU A 16 12.90 16.96 13.72
CA GLU A 16 11.62 16.36 13.35
C GLU A 16 11.77 15.30 12.27
N GLU A 17 12.55 15.59 11.23
CA GLU A 17 12.82 14.64 10.14
C GLU A 17 13.66 13.45 10.62
N ALA A 18 14.71 13.70 11.43
CA ALA A 18 15.51 12.63 12.01
C ALA A 18 14.66 11.71 12.91
N TYR A 19 13.75 12.28 13.70
CA TYR A 19 12.84 11.51 14.54
C TYR A 19 11.84 10.71 13.69
N ARG A 20 11.26 11.32 12.64
CA ARG A 20 10.37 10.63 11.69
C ARG A 20 11.07 9.43 11.05
N ALA A 21 12.30 9.61 10.58
CA ALA A 21 13.09 8.53 9.98
C ALA A 21 13.40 7.41 10.99
N GLN A 22 13.76 7.77 12.23
CA GLN A 22 14.02 6.79 13.29
C GLN A 22 12.78 5.95 13.62
N ILE A 23 11.61 6.60 13.75
CA ILE A 23 10.35 5.90 14.02
C ILE A 23 9.95 5.04 12.82
N GLY A 24 10.09 5.55 11.60
CA GLY A 24 9.85 4.79 10.37
C GLY A 24 10.67 3.50 10.32
N ALA A 25 11.98 3.59 10.58
CA ALA A 25 12.87 2.43 10.61
C ALA A 25 12.52 1.44 11.74
N ALA A 26 12.06 1.92 12.90
CA ALA A 26 11.62 1.06 13.99
C ALA A 26 10.32 0.32 13.66
N ILE A 27 9.37 1.00 13.01
CA ILE A 27 8.10 0.41 12.55
C ILE A 27 8.37 -0.64 11.48
N GLU A 28 9.20 -0.33 10.49
CA GLU A 28 9.62 -1.25 9.42
C GLU A 28 10.19 -2.53 10.01
N LYS A 29 11.17 -2.41 10.91
CA LYS A 29 11.82 -3.55 11.56
C LYS A 29 10.83 -4.44 12.31
N GLU A 30 9.90 -3.83 13.05
CA GLU A 30 8.89 -4.58 13.79
C GLU A 30 7.87 -5.26 12.85
N ALA A 31 7.48 -4.59 11.77
CA ALA A 31 6.58 -5.17 10.77
C ALA A 31 7.22 -6.38 10.07
N GLN A 32 8.49 -6.26 9.65
CA GLN A 32 9.27 -7.37 9.08
C GLN A 32 9.35 -8.56 10.05
N ARG A 33 9.60 -8.31 11.35
CA ARG A 33 9.60 -9.36 12.38
C ARG A 33 8.26 -10.09 12.43
N ARG A 34 7.14 -9.36 12.47
CA ARG A 34 5.79 -9.95 12.54
C ARG A 34 5.43 -10.78 11.31
N VAL A 35 5.82 -10.31 10.13
CA VAL A 35 5.61 -11.06 8.87
C VAL A 35 6.43 -12.35 8.89
N ALA A 36 7.71 -12.30 9.23
CA ALA A 36 8.58 -13.48 9.28
C ALA A 36 8.18 -14.51 10.36
N GLU A 37 7.47 -14.09 11.41
CA GLU A 37 6.91 -15.00 12.42
C GLU A 37 5.66 -15.75 11.92
N SER A 38 4.97 -15.20 10.94
CA SER A 38 3.68 -15.72 10.46
C SER A 38 3.76 -16.38 9.08
N HIS A 39 4.80 -16.06 8.31
CA HIS A 39 4.98 -16.49 6.92
C HIS A 39 6.41 -16.98 6.69
N ASP A 40 6.56 -17.96 5.80
CA ASP A 40 7.86 -18.48 5.40
C ASP A 40 8.62 -17.45 4.55
N PRO A 41 9.82 -17.00 4.98
CA PRO A 41 10.63 -16.05 4.20
C PRO A 41 11.03 -16.58 2.81
N GLU A 42 11.24 -17.89 2.65
CA GLU A 42 11.61 -18.47 1.35
C GLU A 42 10.42 -18.37 0.36
N GLU A 43 9.21 -18.59 0.87
CA GLU A 43 7.99 -18.48 0.08
C GLU A 43 7.69 -17.02 -0.30
N ILE A 44 7.90 -16.06 0.62
CA ILE A 44 7.79 -14.64 0.30
C ILE A 44 8.78 -14.27 -0.81
N ALA A 45 10.04 -14.67 -0.68
CA ALA A 45 11.05 -14.39 -1.70
C ALA A 45 10.68 -15.02 -3.06
N ARG A 46 10.10 -16.23 -3.07
CA ARG A 46 9.56 -16.84 -4.30
C ARG A 46 8.48 -15.95 -4.91
N LEU A 47 7.46 -15.58 -4.12
CA LEU A 47 6.30 -14.78 -4.55
C LEU A 47 6.68 -13.38 -5.08
N GLU A 48 7.70 -12.75 -4.49
CA GLU A 48 8.23 -11.46 -4.94
C GLU A 48 8.90 -11.54 -6.32
N THR A 49 9.42 -12.71 -6.71
CA THR A 49 10.07 -12.90 -8.02
C THR A 49 9.11 -13.27 -9.15
N LEU A 50 7.86 -13.61 -8.84
CA LEU A 50 6.86 -13.96 -9.84
C LEU A 50 6.41 -12.73 -10.62
N SER A 51 6.24 -12.89 -11.94
CA SER A 51 5.61 -11.89 -12.79
C SER A 51 4.11 -11.82 -12.47
N VAL A 52 3.66 -10.65 -12.05
CA VAL A 52 2.27 -10.40 -11.69
C VAL A 52 1.39 -10.43 -12.94
N VAL A 53 1.94 -9.99 -14.09
CA VAL A 53 1.26 -10.06 -15.39
C VAL A 53 1.01 -11.52 -15.77
N ASP A 54 2.03 -12.38 -15.69
CA ASP A 54 1.88 -13.80 -16.04
C ASP A 54 0.87 -14.49 -15.12
N LEU A 55 0.95 -14.25 -13.80
CA LEU A 55 0.01 -14.79 -12.82
C LEU A 55 -1.45 -14.40 -13.13
N PHE A 56 -1.68 -13.15 -13.53
CA PHE A 56 -3.01 -12.68 -13.91
C PHE A 56 -3.50 -13.34 -15.21
N GLU A 57 -2.64 -13.51 -16.22
CA GLU A 57 -3.02 -14.13 -17.48
C GLU A 57 -3.34 -15.62 -17.36
N SER A 58 -2.65 -16.33 -16.47
CA SER A 58 -2.89 -17.75 -16.22
C SER A 58 -4.00 -18.01 -15.21
N ASP A 59 -4.62 -16.97 -14.64
CA ASP A 59 -5.59 -17.08 -13.54
C ASP A 59 -5.01 -17.87 -12.36
N ASP A 60 -3.74 -17.60 -12.02
CA ASP A 60 -3.00 -18.33 -10.99
C ASP A 60 -3.42 -17.87 -9.59
N SER A 61 -3.60 -18.84 -8.68
CA SER A 61 -3.92 -18.60 -7.28
C SER A 61 -2.86 -17.80 -6.52
N ASP A 62 -1.62 -17.76 -7.02
CA ASP A 62 -0.51 -17.02 -6.43
C ASP A 62 -0.60 -15.50 -6.69
N LEU A 63 -1.53 -15.00 -7.53
CA LEU A 63 -1.65 -13.56 -7.82
C LEU A 63 -1.83 -12.72 -6.55
N VAL A 64 -2.80 -13.05 -5.70
CA VAL A 64 -3.05 -12.31 -4.46
C VAL A 64 -1.90 -12.46 -3.46
N PRO A 65 -1.37 -13.69 -3.18
CA PRO A 65 -0.15 -13.87 -2.40
C PRO A 65 1.05 -13.05 -2.89
N ALA A 66 1.26 -12.98 -4.21
CA ALA A 66 2.35 -12.21 -4.82
C ALA A 66 2.17 -10.70 -4.62
N LEU A 67 0.94 -10.18 -4.74
CA LEU A 67 0.64 -8.79 -4.42
C LEU A 67 0.86 -8.51 -2.93
N MET A 68 0.37 -9.38 -2.04
CA MET A 68 0.55 -9.25 -0.59
C MET A 68 2.03 -9.26 -0.19
N ALA A 69 2.87 -10.04 -0.87
CA ALA A 69 4.32 -10.09 -0.63
C ALA A 69 5.01 -8.73 -0.83
N ARG A 70 4.49 -7.89 -1.75
CA ARG A 70 5.05 -6.57 -2.05
C ARG A 70 4.67 -5.48 -1.04
N LEU A 71 3.75 -5.73 -0.12
CA LEU A 71 3.15 -4.71 0.77
C LEU A 71 3.95 -4.38 2.04
N GLY A 72 5.21 -4.80 2.16
CA GLY A 72 6.11 -4.42 3.25
C GLY A 72 5.44 -4.32 4.65
N PRO A 73 5.50 -3.15 5.33
CA PRO A 73 4.83 -2.94 6.62
C PRO A 73 3.31 -3.03 6.59
N VAL A 74 2.69 -2.67 5.46
CA VAL A 74 1.24 -2.71 5.32
C VAL A 74 0.72 -4.13 5.42
N ARG A 75 1.48 -5.13 4.92
CA ARG A 75 1.15 -6.55 5.12
C ARG A 75 0.97 -6.90 6.59
N ALA A 76 1.90 -6.48 7.45
CA ALA A 76 1.82 -6.76 8.89
C ALA A 76 0.57 -6.15 9.54
N ALA A 77 0.12 -4.99 9.04
CA ALA A 77 -1.11 -4.33 9.50
C ALA A 77 -2.37 -5.08 9.01
N LEU A 78 -2.38 -5.52 7.75
CA LEU A 78 -3.47 -6.31 7.18
C LEU A 78 -3.62 -7.65 7.91
N ASP A 79 -2.53 -8.40 8.04
CA ASP A 79 -2.49 -9.68 8.76
C ASP A 79 -2.92 -9.52 10.23
N GLY A 80 -2.43 -8.46 10.89
CA GLY A 80 -2.70 -8.19 12.30
C GLY A 80 -4.18 -7.88 12.61
N HIS A 81 -4.95 -7.44 11.62
CA HIS A 81 -6.39 -7.22 11.73
C HIS A 81 -7.20 -8.33 11.03
N GLY A 82 -6.55 -9.37 10.52
CA GLY A 82 -7.23 -10.45 9.79
C GLY A 82 -7.92 -9.94 8.53
N GLY A 83 -7.33 -8.95 7.87
CA GLY A 83 -7.77 -8.50 6.56
C GLY A 83 -6.84 -8.95 5.44
N GLY A 84 -7.33 -8.87 4.22
CA GLY A 84 -6.61 -9.29 3.02
C GLY A 84 -6.88 -8.36 1.85
N LEU A 85 -6.15 -8.60 0.76
CA LEU A 85 -6.36 -7.93 -0.51
C LEU A 85 -7.28 -8.76 -1.40
N VAL A 86 -8.22 -8.12 -2.08
CA VAL A 86 -9.06 -8.73 -3.10
C VAL A 86 -8.85 -7.97 -4.41
N VAL A 87 -8.53 -8.68 -5.49
CA VAL A 87 -8.51 -8.09 -6.83
C VAL A 87 -9.92 -8.17 -7.40
N THR A 88 -10.63 -7.04 -7.46
CA THR A 88 -12.01 -7.01 -8.00
C THR A 88 -11.99 -6.95 -9.51
N GLN A 89 -11.03 -6.22 -10.08
CA GLN A 89 -10.81 -6.16 -11.51
C GLN A 89 -9.33 -5.87 -11.78
N ALA A 90 -8.81 -6.46 -12.85
CA ALA A 90 -7.50 -6.14 -13.36
C ALA A 90 -7.53 -6.11 -14.89
N SER A 91 -6.70 -5.26 -15.47
CA SER A 91 -6.56 -5.14 -16.92
C SER A 91 -5.11 -4.93 -17.30
N ILE A 92 -4.71 -5.53 -18.42
CA ILE A 92 -3.36 -5.36 -18.95
C ILE A 92 -3.32 -4.13 -19.85
N GLU A 93 -2.40 -3.23 -19.55
CA GLU A 93 -2.08 -2.06 -20.35
C GLU A 93 -0.72 -2.27 -21.04
N VAL A 94 -0.64 -1.91 -22.32
CA VAL A 94 0.62 -1.89 -23.06
C VAL A 94 1.22 -0.50 -22.94
N LEU A 95 2.35 -0.42 -22.23
CA LEU A 95 3.09 0.82 -22.04
C LEU A 95 3.71 1.27 -23.37
N LYS A 96 4.09 2.55 -23.45
CA LYS A 96 4.74 3.12 -24.65
C LYS A 96 6.07 2.43 -25.00
N SER A 97 6.71 1.80 -24.02
CA SER A 97 7.90 0.95 -24.14
C SER A 97 7.63 -0.40 -24.81
N GLY A 98 6.35 -0.78 -25.01
CA GLY A 98 5.94 -2.10 -25.46
C GLY A 98 5.89 -3.15 -24.35
N SER A 99 6.28 -2.80 -23.13
CA SER A 99 6.11 -3.66 -21.95
C SER A 99 4.65 -3.68 -21.50
N ARG A 100 4.26 -4.79 -20.89
CA ARG A 100 2.90 -5.02 -20.37
C ARG A 100 2.90 -4.72 -18.87
N ALA A 101 1.85 -4.08 -18.38
CA ALA A 101 1.67 -3.80 -16.97
C ALA A 101 0.19 -3.92 -16.59
N LEU A 102 -0.08 -4.13 -15.31
CA LEU A 102 -1.41 -4.26 -14.75
C LEU A 102 -1.92 -2.91 -14.22
N SER A 103 -3.16 -2.60 -14.57
CA SER A 103 -3.99 -1.66 -13.85
C SER A 103 -4.97 -2.45 -12.98
N LEU A 104 -4.88 -2.25 -11.67
CA LEU A 104 -5.60 -2.99 -10.65
C LEU A 104 -6.72 -2.14 -10.05
N ILE A 105 -7.87 -2.77 -9.84
CA ILE A 105 -8.95 -2.29 -8.95
C ILE A 105 -9.02 -3.30 -7.81
N LEU A 106 -8.77 -2.80 -6.60
CA LEU A 106 -8.63 -3.59 -5.39
C LEU A 106 -9.80 -3.33 -4.46
N ASP A 107 -10.09 -4.33 -3.65
CA ASP A 107 -10.89 -4.22 -2.44
C ASP A 107 -10.10 -4.81 -1.28
N LEU A 108 -10.59 -4.58 -0.07
CA LEU A 108 -10.07 -5.21 1.13
C LEU A 108 -11.10 -6.18 1.67
N ASP A 109 -10.63 -7.29 2.23
CA ASP A 109 -11.48 -8.25 2.93
C ASP A 109 -11.15 -8.25 4.44
N GLY A 110 -12.01 -8.91 5.21
CA GLY A 110 -11.85 -9.13 6.64
C GLY A 110 -12.12 -7.88 7.48
N ALA A 111 -11.48 -7.80 8.65
CA ALA A 111 -11.75 -6.71 9.59
C ALA A 111 -11.14 -5.36 9.15
N CYS A 112 -10.32 -5.34 8.09
CA CYS A 112 -9.71 -4.12 7.56
C CYS A 112 -10.75 -3.14 6.99
N VAL A 113 -11.90 -3.66 6.51
CA VAL A 113 -13.01 -2.84 6.03
C VAL A 113 -13.81 -2.26 7.21
N SER A 114 -14.01 -3.03 8.29
CA SER A 114 -14.84 -2.63 9.43
C SER A 114 -14.13 -1.73 10.44
N CYS A 115 -12.80 -1.74 10.48
CA CYS A 115 -12.01 -0.84 11.33
C CYS A 115 -11.82 0.57 10.75
N GLY A 116 -12.37 0.86 9.56
CA GLY A 116 -12.05 2.11 8.86
C GLY A 116 -10.64 2.04 8.32
N ALA A 117 -10.45 1.58 7.07
CA ALA A 117 -9.13 1.56 6.46
C ALA A 117 -8.50 2.96 6.61
N ALA A 118 -7.42 3.06 7.39
CA ALA A 118 -6.78 4.34 7.61
C ALA A 118 -6.32 4.86 6.24
N PRO A 119 -6.53 6.15 5.90
CA PRO A 119 -6.04 6.74 4.66
C PRO A 119 -4.59 6.37 4.33
N GLY A 120 -3.74 6.32 5.36
CA GLY A 120 -2.34 5.91 5.23
C GLY A 120 -2.16 4.46 4.78
N THR A 121 -3.03 3.54 5.20
CA THR A 121 -2.96 2.13 4.77
C THR A 121 -3.28 2.01 3.29
N LEU A 122 -4.36 2.63 2.81
CA LEU A 122 -4.72 2.59 1.38
C LEU A 122 -3.63 3.22 0.52
N LYS A 123 -3.08 4.35 0.98
CA LYS A 123 -1.96 5.00 0.30
C LYS A 123 -0.70 4.12 0.30
N GLY A 124 -0.41 3.45 1.42
CA GLY A 124 0.70 2.51 1.53
C GLY A 124 0.56 1.34 0.56
N ILE A 125 -0.63 0.72 0.46
CA ILE A 125 -0.91 -0.34 -0.54
C ILE A 125 -0.62 0.18 -1.96
N GLN A 126 -1.14 1.36 -2.28
CA GLN A 126 -0.91 1.97 -3.59
C GLN A 126 0.59 2.19 -3.85
N ASP A 127 1.30 2.76 -2.88
CA ASP A 127 2.71 3.11 -3.03
C ASP A 127 3.61 1.88 -3.15
N ASP A 128 3.38 0.88 -2.30
CA ASP A 128 4.16 -0.36 -2.29
C ASP A 128 3.96 -1.15 -3.59
N LEU A 129 2.73 -1.25 -4.09
CA LEU A 129 2.45 -1.95 -5.35
C LEU A 129 2.98 -1.20 -6.58
N LEU A 130 2.95 0.13 -6.58
CA LEU A 130 3.47 0.93 -7.70
C LEU A 130 5.01 0.96 -7.78
N ILE A 131 5.72 0.39 -6.80
CA ILE A 131 7.17 0.15 -6.92
C ILE A 131 7.45 -0.94 -7.97
N ASP A 132 6.54 -1.91 -8.14
CA ASP A 132 6.69 -2.95 -9.15
C ASP A 132 6.45 -2.39 -10.56
N SER A 133 7.44 -2.56 -11.44
CA SER A 133 7.37 -2.09 -12.84
C SER A 133 6.25 -2.74 -13.66
N GLU A 134 5.72 -3.88 -13.21
CA GLU A 134 4.59 -4.55 -13.83
C GLU A 134 3.23 -4.00 -13.37
N ILE A 135 3.18 -3.02 -12.47
CA ILE A 135 1.94 -2.39 -12.01
C ILE A 135 1.98 -0.90 -12.34
N VAL A 136 1.03 -0.44 -13.17
CA VAL A 136 0.97 0.96 -13.64
C VAL A 136 -0.08 1.79 -12.91
N ALA A 137 -1.11 1.14 -12.37
CA ALA A 137 -2.17 1.82 -11.65
C ALA A 137 -2.79 0.92 -10.59
N VAL A 138 -3.09 1.52 -9.44
CA VAL A 138 -3.83 0.89 -8.35
C VAL A 138 -4.98 1.83 -7.97
N ARG A 139 -6.21 1.29 -8.00
CA ARG A 139 -7.43 1.98 -7.61
C ARG A 139 -8.22 1.09 -6.65
N PHE A 140 -9.18 1.66 -5.95
CA PHE A 140 -10.03 0.92 -5.02
C PHE A 140 -11.49 0.94 -5.49
N THR A 141 -12.23 -0.12 -5.21
CA THR A 141 -13.66 -0.15 -5.52
C THR A 141 -14.44 0.83 -4.65
N SER A 142 -15.38 1.56 -5.26
CA SER A 142 -16.33 2.40 -4.54
C SER A 142 -17.22 1.62 -3.58
N THR A 143 -17.42 0.32 -3.78
CA THR A 143 -18.15 -0.57 -2.85
C THR A 143 -17.53 -0.57 -1.44
N MET A 144 -16.22 -0.35 -1.32
CA MET A 144 -15.55 -0.23 -0.03
C MET A 144 -16.13 0.92 0.81
N LEU A 145 -16.57 2.00 0.15
CA LEU A 145 -17.12 3.18 0.83
C LEU A 145 -18.50 2.94 1.44
N GLU A 146 -19.18 1.85 1.08
CA GLU A 146 -20.48 1.47 1.63
C GLU A 146 -20.37 1.02 3.09
N TRP A 147 -19.19 0.56 3.50
CA TRP A 147 -18.91 0.11 4.86
C TRP A 147 -18.56 1.25 5.83
N PHE A 148 -18.30 2.44 5.31
CA PHE A 148 -17.98 3.62 6.10
C PHE A 148 -19.23 4.46 6.35
N ASP A 149 -19.30 5.05 7.55
CA ASP A 149 -20.25 6.14 7.81
C ASP A 149 -19.86 7.40 7.02
N GLU A 150 -20.74 8.41 7.06
CA GLU A 150 -20.56 9.66 6.30
C GLU A 150 -19.24 10.38 6.65
N LEU A 151 -18.87 10.42 7.93
CA LEU A 151 -17.67 11.11 8.38
C LEU A 151 -16.40 10.36 7.95
N GLN A 152 -16.40 9.04 8.12
CA GLN A 152 -15.31 8.16 7.71
C GLN A 152 -15.10 8.21 6.19
N ARG A 153 -16.19 8.18 5.42
CA ARG A 153 -16.14 8.30 3.95
C ARG A 153 -15.54 9.63 3.53
N ASP A 154 -16.02 10.74 4.08
CA ASP A 154 -15.47 12.07 3.79
C ASP A 154 -13.98 12.17 4.13
N PHE A 155 -13.59 11.58 5.27
CA PHE A 155 -12.20 11.55 5.70
C PHE A 155 -11.31 10.77 4.73
N VAL A 156 -11.73 9.57 4.32
CA VAL A 156 -10.98 8.71 3.38
C VAL A 156 -10.90 9.35 1.99
N LEU A 157 -12.00 9.94 1.49
CA LEU A 157 -11.99 10.63 0.20
C LEU A 157 -11.07 11.86 0.20
N LYS A 158 -11.03 12.60 1.31
CA LYS A 158 -10.24 13.83 1.41
C LYS A 158 -8.76 13.58 1.69
N HIS A 159 -8.45 12.55 2.48
CA HIS A 159 -7.09 12.31 2.99
C HIS A 159 -6.45 11.01 2.50
N GLY A 160 -7.20 10.13 1.83
CA GLY A 160 -6.72 8.85 1.30
C GLY A 160 -5.64 9.00 0.23
N GLY A 161 -5.74 10.03 -0.62
CA GLY A 161 -4.79 10.21 -1.73
C GLY A 161 -4.81 9.06 -2.74
N VAL A 162 -5.92 8.30 -2.78
CA VAL A 162 -6.17 7.16 -3.65
C VAL A 162 -7.45 7.41 -4.46
N VAL A 163 -7.61 6.68 -5.57
CA VAL A 163 -8.77 6.82 -6.45
C VAL A 163 -9.76 5.69 -6.21
N PHE A 164 -11.02 6.04 -5.98
CA PHE A 164 -12.16 5.11 -5.94
C PHE A 164 -12.91 5.12 -7.28
N VAL A 165 -13.25 3.94 -7.80
CA VAL A 165 -13.94 3.77 -9.10
C VAL A 165 -15.18 2.90 -9.03
#